data_AF-A0A6V7UX13-F1
#
_entry.id   AF-A0A6V7UX13-F1
#
_cell.length_a   1.000
_cell.length_b   1.000
_cell.length_c   1.000
_cell.angle_alpha   90.00
_cell.angle_beta   90.00
_cell.angle_gamma   90.00
#
_symmetry.space_group_name_H-M   'P 1'
#
loop_
_entity.id
_entity.type
_entity.pdbx_description
1 polymer ?
#
loop_
_entity_poly.entity_id
_entity_poly.type
_entity_poly.pdbx_seq_one_letter_code
_entity_poly.pdbx_strand_id
1 'polypeptide(L)'
;MALSTFQIIVVQLVSHQINFNFFFKFILLIICINFNEANNQFFDKSIPDAETLLTQADFHRVTQRQKRQQPTDTNPNNINDSAMYNKERFEGDILTAVNPAASLPLKNTVNEDSSVKTQDGLQRNAVRQSYLKWPRARIPYTVSSQYTSYGRERIAEAIDEYHKKTCVEWTPKAANDIDYVHILPDDGCYSLVGKVGGKQPVSLGEGCMTIGIVHSVGFFHEQSRTDRDDYVNILWTILTQL
;
A
#
# COMPACT_ATOMS: atom_id res chain seq x y z
N MET A 1 -19.88 0.96 39.85
CA MET A 1 -21.27 0.58 40.16
C MET A 1 -22.06 0.74 38.86
N ALA A 2 -21.98 -0.14 37.87
CA ALA A 2 -22.32 -1.58 37.86
C ALA A 2 -23.79 -1.83 38.23
N LEU A 3 -24.51 -2.48 37.29
CA LEU A 3 -25.87 -3.07 37.39
C LEU A 3 -26.99 -2.01 37.28
N SER A 4 -27.97 -2.04 36.37
CA SER A 4 -28.93 -3.14 36.21
C SER A 4 -29.91 -2.98 35.01
N THR A 5 -29.50 -2.62 33.79
CA THR A 5 -30.46 -2.60 32.65
C THR A 5 -30.52 -3.88 31.83
N PHE A 6 -29.59 -4.83 32.05
CA PHE A 6 -29.58 -6.13 31.35
C PHE A 6 -30.62 -7.16 31.85
N GLN A 7 -31.35 -6.86 32.94
CA GLN A 7 -32.28 -7.81 33.57
C GLN A 7 -33.74 -7.64 33.13
N ILE A 8 -34.09 -6.62 32.36
CA ILE A 8 -35.49 -6.38 31.96
C ILE A 8 -35.89 -7.19 30.71
N ILE A 9 -34.94 -7.62 29.88
CA ILE A 9 -35.28 -8.33 28.62
C ILE A 9 -35.56 -9.83 28.83
N VAL A 10 -35.14 -10.43 29.94
CA VAL A 10 -35.30 -11.89 30.15
C VAL A 10 -36.67 -12.27 30.75
N VAL A 11 -37.45 -11.32 31.30
CA VAL A 11 -38.66 -11.67 32.06
C VAL A 11 -39.97 -11.63 31.24
N GLN A 12 -39.93 -11.27 29.95
CA GLN A 12 -41.16 -11.14 29.16
C GLN A 12 -41.26 -12.07 27.95
N LEU A 13 -40.79 -13.31 28.11
CA LEU A 13 -41.02 -14.40 27.14
C LEU A 13 -41.51 -15.67 27.84
N VAL A 14 -42.58 -15.54 28.62
CA VAL A 14 -43.43 -16.69 28.98
C VAL A 14 -44.86 -16.32 28.62
N SER A 15 -45.22 -16.39 27.33
CA SER A 15 -46.58 -16.61 26.82
C SER A 15 -46.80 -16.09 25.39
N HIS A 16 -46.11 -16.64 24.39
CA HIS A 16 -46.73 -16.95 23.08
C HIS A 16 -45.70 -17.61 22.17
N GLN A 17 -46.19 -18.56 21.37
CA GLN A 17 -45.44 -19.34 20.39
C GLN A 17 -44.76 -18.44 19.35
N ILE A 18 -43.51 -18.06 19.58
CA ILE A 18 -42.68 -17.41 18.55
C ILE A 18 -41.96 -18.51 17.79
N ASN A 19 -42.27 -18.60 16.50
CA ASN A 19 -41.74 -19.58 15.56
C ASN A 19 -40.20 -19.49 15.52
N PHE A 20 -39.49 -20.56 15.91
CA PHE A 20 -38.04 -20.58 16.11
C PHE A 20 -37.26 -20.15 14.84
N ASN A 21 -37.81 -20.43 13.66
CA ASN A 21 -37.28 -20.00 12.36
C ASN A 21 -37.33 -18.48 12.13
N PHE A 22 -38.27 -17.76 12.75
CA PHE A 22 -38.38 -16.31 12.62
C PHE A 22 -37.33 -15.62 13.48
N PHE A 23 -37.06 -16.14 14.68
CA PHE A 23 -36.04 -15.61 15.58
C PHE A 23 -34.62 -15.84 15.02
N PHE A 24 -34.35 -17.00 14.41
CA PHE A 24 -33.07 -17.25 13.73
C PHE A 24 -32.88 -16.37 12.49
N LYS A 25 -33.93 -16.12 11.70
CA LYS A 25 -33.86 -15.17 10.57
C LYS A 25 -33.66 -13.73 11.04
N PHE A 26 -34.27 -13.33 12.15
CA PHE A 26 -34.10 -12.00 12.71
C PHE A 26 -32.71 -11.81 13.33
N ILE A 27 -32.17 -12.85 13.98
CA ILE A 27 -30.78 -12.87 14.46
C ILE A 27 -29.80 -12.88 13.28
N LEU A 28 -30.03 -13.66 12.22
CA LEU A 28 -29.20 -13.59 11.01
C LEU A 28 -29.28 -12.22 10.34
N LEU A 29 -30.45 -11.59 10.30
CA LEU A 29 -30.64 -10.25 9.76
C LEU A 29 -29.91 -9.20 10.64
N ILE A 30 -29.96 -9.33 11.98
CA ILE A 30 -29.22 -8.46 12.90
C ILE A 30 -27.71 -8.72 12.86
N ILE A 31 -27.26 -9.95 12.63
CA ILE A 31 -25.84 -10.29 12.40
C ILE A 31 -25.39 -9.75 11.04
N CYS A 32 -26.25 -9.75 10.00
CA CYS A 32 -25.99 -9.10 8.72
C CYS A 32 -25.99 -7.56 8.80
N ILE A 33 -26.76 -6.96 9.72
CA ILE A 33 -26.79 -5.50 9.93
C ILE A 33 -25.64 -5.01 10.84
N ASN A 34 -24.98 -5.92 11.58
CA ASN A 34 -23.85 -5.59 12.46
C ASN A 34 -22.50 -6.13 11.93
N PHE A 35 -22.35 -6.32 10.62
CA PHE A 35 -21.05 -6.10 10.00
C PHE A 35 -20.86 -4.60 9.91
N ASN A 36 -20.36 -4.01 11.01
CA ASN A 36 -19.72 -2.72 10.97
C ASN A 36 -18.50 -2.89 10.06
N GLU A 37 -18.65 -2.72 8.74
CA GLU A 37 -17.52 -2.30 7.93
C GLU A 37 -17.06 -1.00 8.57
N ALA A 38 -15.93 -1.06 9.28
CA ALA A 38 -15.26 0.14 9.72
C ALA A 38 -15.00 0.95 8.45
N ASN A 39 -15.79 2.01 8.23
CA ASN A 39 -15.62 2.91 7.10
C ASN A 39 -14.16 3.37 7.12
N ASN A 40 -13.35 2.82 6.21
CA ASN A 40 -11.95 3.14 6.15
C ASN A 40 -11.85 4.59 5.70
N GLN A 41 -11.26 5.44 6.52
CA GLN A 41 -11.17 6.89 6.27
C GLN A 41 -10.49 7.19 4.92
N PHE A 42 -9.69 6.26 4.40
CA PHE A 42 -8.86 6.44 3.21
C PHE A 42 -9.51 5.94 1.92
N PHE A 43 -10.35 4.90 1.97
CA PHE A 43 -10.95 4.31 0.78
C PHE A 43 -12.23 3.51 1.08
N ASP A 44 -13.03 3.29 0.04
CA ASP A 44 -14.25 2.48 0.05
C ASP A 44 -14.13 1.39 -1.02
N LYS A 45 -13.97 0.12 -0.59
CA LYS A 45 -13.86 -1.04 -1.50
C LYS A 45 -15.21 -1.48 -2.06
N SER A 46 -16.34 -0.97 -1.54
CA SER A 46 -17.68 -1.32 -2.02
C SER A 46 -17.97 -0.71 -3.40
N ILE A 47 -17.28 0.36 -3.76
CA ILE A 47 -17.39 1.00 -5.08
C ILE A 47 -16.45 0.34 -6.10
N PRO A 48 -16.87 0.17 -7.38
CA PRO A 48 -15.99 -0.37 -8.41
C PRO A 48 -14.76 0.51 -8.66
N ASP A 49 -13.62 -0.14 -8.89
CA ASP A 49 -12.40 0.54 -9.30
C ASP A 49 -12.53 1.12 -10.71
N ALA A 50 -12.22 2.41 -10.83
CA ALA A 50 -12.13 3.13 -12.08
C ALA A 50 -10.94 4.10 -12.03
N GLU A 51 -10.29 4.30 -13.17
CA GLU A 51 -9.15 5.22 -13.27
C GLU A 51 -9.62 6.68 -13.18
N THR A 52 -9.14 7.38 -12.17
CA THR A 52 -9.32 8.83 -12.00
C THR A 52 -7.95 9.52 -11.93
N LEU A 53 -7.94 10.85 -11.91
CA LEU A 53 -6.73 11.66 -11.79
C LEU A 53 -6.83 12.53 -10.55
N LEU A 54 -5.70 12.83 -9.90
CA LEU A 54 -5.66 13.86 -8.86
C LEU A 54 -6.01 15.22 -9.46
N THR A 55 -6.80 15.98 -8.71
CA THR A 55 -7.30 17.30 -9.06
C THR A 55 -6.54 18.37 -8.32
N GLN A 56 -6.61 19.61 -8.80
CA GLN A 56 -6.06 20.76 -8.10
C GLN A 56 -6.61 20.91 -6.67
N ALA A 57 -7.85 20.47 -6.43
CA ALA A 57 -8.45 20.47 -5.10
C ALA A 57 -7.76 19.49 -4.14
N ASP A 58 -7.26 18.34 -4.64
CA ASP A 58 -6.50 17.37 -3.84
C ASP A 58 -5.21 18.01 -3.31
N PHE A 59 -4.44 18.69 -4.17
CA PHE A 59 -3.20 19.41 -3.78
C PHE A 59 -3.46 20.63 -2.88
N HIS A 60 -4.57 21.36 -3.10
CA HIS A 60 -4.93 22.47 -2.23
C HIS A 60 -5.25 22.02 -0.79
N ARG A 61 -5.88 20.85 -0.61
CA ARG A 61 -6.13 20.29 0.72
C ARG A 61 -4.84 20.06 1.51
N VAL A 62 -3.80 19.51 0.86
CA VAL A 62 -2.46 19.34 1.44
C VAL A 62 -1.93 20.67 2.01
N THR A 63 -1.97 21.72 1.19
CA THR A 63 -1.48 23.05 1.59
C THR A 63 -2.27 23.60 2.79
N GLN A 64 -3.59 23.41 2.80
CA GLN A 64 -4.45 23.88 3.91
C GLN A 64 -4.18 23.13 5.20
N ARG A 65 -4.01 21.80 5.15
CA ARG A 65 -3.69 20.99 6.34
C ARG A 65 -2.33 21.36 6.92
N GLN A 66 -1.31 21.53 6.08
CA GLN A 66 0.03 21.95 6.51
C GLN A 66 0.00 23.34 7.20
N LYS A 67 -0.78 24.30 6.66
CA LYS A 67 -0.96 25.62 7.29
C LYS A 67 -1.65 25.56 8.65
N ARG A 68 -2.54 24.59 8.85
CA ARG A 68 -3.25 24.39 10.13
C ARG A 68 -2.39 23.72 11.20
N GLN A 69 -1.15 23.32 10.87
CA GLN A 69 -0.26 22.54 11.75
C GLN A 69 -0.98 21.33 12.35
N GLN A 70 -1.90 20.74 11.59
CA GLN A 70 -2.63 19.57 12.06
C GLN A 70 -1.64 18.42 12.22
N PRO A 71 -1.64 17.72 13.37
CA PRO A 71 -0.68 16.64 13.62
C PRO A 71 -0.70 15.63 12.47
N THR A 72 0.47 15.13 12.10
CA THR A 72 0.57 13.95 11.25
C THR A 72 -0.12 12.80 11.98
N ASP A 73 -0.93 12.00 11.26
CA ASP A 73 -1.65 10.82 11.81
C ASP A 73 -0.71 9.73 12.37
N THR A 74 0.60 9.96 12.38
CA THR A 74 1.58 9.13 13.06
C THR A 74 1.43 9.28 14.56
N ASN A 75 0.54 8.53 15.18
CA ASN A 75 0.70 8.15 16.58
C ASN A 75 1.82 7.10 16.63
N PRO A 76 3.01 7.39 17.18
CA PRO A 76 4.11 6.43 17.21
C PRO A 76 3.78 5.17 18.02
N ASN A 77 2.72 5.19 18.83
CA ASN A 77 2.28 4.07 19.64
C ASN A 77 1.22 3.18 18.95
N ASN A 78 0.84 3.46 17.70
CA ASN A 78 -0.15 2.66 16.95
C ASN A 78 0.25 2.56 15.47
N ILE A 79 1.45 2.05 15.21
CA ILE A 79 1.88 1.70 13.86
C ILE A 79 1.39 0.29 13.59
N ASN A 80 0.32 0.14 12.82
CA ASN A 80 -0.10 -1.16 12.29
C ASN A 80 0.84 -1.52 11.11
N ASP A 81 1.89 -2.28 11.40
CA ASP A 81 2.89 -2.74 10.44
C ASP A 81 2.52 -4.07 9.77
N SER A 82 1.40 -4.70 10.15
CA SER A 82 0.96 -5.98 9.56
C SER A 82 0.78 -5.89 8.05
N ALA A 83 0.42 -4.72 7.53
CA ALA A 83 0.26 -4.47 6.09
C ALA A 83 1.59 -4.50 5.31
N MET A 84 2.74 -4.41 6.01
CA MET A 84 4.10 -4.52 5.44
C MET A 84 4.62 -5.96 5.40
N TYR A 85 4.06 -6.86 6.20
CA TYR A 85 4.51 -8.25 6.27
C TYR A 85 3.66 -9.13 5.36
N ASN A 86 4.14 -9.34 4.13
CA ASN A 86 3.54 -10.33 3.22
C ASN A 86 4.58 -11.37 2.76
N LYS A 87 4.39 -12.63 3.19
CA LYS A 87 5.27 -13.77 2.85
C LYS A 87 5.27 -14.14 1.37
N GLU A 88 4.27 -13.69 0.61
CA GLU A 88 4.11 -13.99 -0.82
C GLU A 88 4.77 -12.91 -1.70
N ARG A 89 5.31 -11.85 -1.08
CA ARG A 89 5.99 -10.75 -1.76
C ARG A 89 7.48 -10.77 -1.44
N PHE A 90 8.29 -10.39 -2.42
CA PHE A 90 9.73 -10.27 -2.21
C PHE A 90 9.98 -9.15 -1.20
N GLU A 91 10.82 -9.43 -0.19
CA GLU A 91 11.10 -8.49 0.92
C GLU A 91 9.85 -7.90 1.61
N GLY A 92 8.70 -8.59 1.56
CA GLY A 92 7.47 -8.20 2.26
C GLY A 92 6.48 -7.37 1.43
N ASP A 93 6.92 -6.54 0.50
CA ASP A 93 6.06 -5.60 -0.24
C ASP A 93 6.43 -5.41 -1.73
N ILE A 94 7.45 -6.12 -2.23
CA ILE A 94 7.84 -6.04 -3.64
C ILE A 94 7.13 -7.12 -4.44
N LEU A 95 6.32 -6.70 -5.41
CA LEU A 95 5.80 -7.59 -6.42
C LEU A 95 6.92 -7.97 -7.39
N THR A 96 7.15 -9.27 -7.53
CA THR A 96 7.94 -9.81 -8.64
C THR A 96 7.01 -9.96 -9.84
N ALA A 97 7.44 -9.50 -11.02
CA ALA A 97 6.60 -9.55 -12.20
C ALA A 97 6.29 -11.02 -12.57
N VAL A 98 5.09 -11.49 -12.23
CA VAL A 98 4.58 -12.81 -12.63
C VAL A 98 4.14 -12.74 -14.09
N ASN A 99 5.09 -12.59 -15.00
CA ASN A 99 4.86 -12.75 -16.43
C ASN A 99 5.64 -13.98 -16.88
N PRO A 100 4.99 -15.06 -17.36
CA PRO A 100 5.69 -16.22 -17.92
C PRO A 100 6.63 -15.83 -19.07
N ALA A 101 6.35 -14.72 -19.78
CA ALA A 101 7.18 -14.16 -20.85
C ALA A 101 8.23 -13.13 -20.39
N ALA A 102 8.13 -12.64 -19.14
CA ALA A 102 9.13 -11.80 -18.49
C ALA A 102 9.80 -12.55 -17.32
N SER A 103 9.76 -13.88 -17.37
CA SER A 103 10.70 -14.75 -16.69
C SER A 103 12.09 -14.54 -17.32
N LEU A 104 12.62 -13.32 -17.21
CA LEU A 104 14.02 -13.21 -16.90
C LEU A 104 14.14 -13.93 -15.56
N PRO A 105 14.75 -15.12 -15.51
CA PRO A 105 15.00 -15.72 -14.24
C PRO A 105 15.75 -14.67 -13.42
N LEU A 106 15.33 -14.50 -12.17
CA LEU A 106 16.12 -13.87 -11.10
C LEU A 106 17.40 -14.72 -10.84
N LYS A 107 18.05 -15.23 -11.89
CA LYS A 107 19.40 -15.77 -11.92
C LYS A 107 20.40 -14.73 -12.42
N ASN A 108 19.96 -13.66 -13.08
CA ASN A 108 20.86 -12.64 -13.62
C ASN A 108 20.91 -11.35 -12.77
N THR A 109 20.14 -11.26 -11.69
CA THR A 109 20.22 -10.16 -10.70
C THR A 109 20.97 -10.56 -9.44
N VAL A 110 21.14 -11.86 -9.20
CA VAL A 110 22.05 -12.42 -8.21
C VAL A 110 23.02 -13.31 -8.99
N ASN A 111 24.13 -12.72 -9.44
CA ASN A 111 25.24 -13.50 -9.97
C ASN A 111 25.81 -14.34 -8.82
N GLU A 112 25.33 -15.57 -8.66
CA GLU A 112 25.91 -16.55 -7.75
C GLU A 112 27.12 -17.28 -8.36
N ASP A 113 27.47 -17.01 -9.62
CA ASP A 113 28.72 -17.48 -10.20
C ASP A 113 29.22 -16.52 -11.26
N SER A 114 30.07 -15.59 -10.83
CA SER A 114 31.04 -14.94 -11.70
C SER A 114 32.12 -14.41 -10.80
N SER A 115 33.24 -15.13 -10.77
CA SER A 115 34.57 -14.66 -10.41
C SER A 115 35.02 -13.51 -11.32
N VAL A 116 34.23 -12.44 -11.38
CA VAL A 116 34.61 -11.13 -11.90
C VAL A 116 34.78 -10.29 -10.66
N LYS A 117 36.03 -10.14 -10.23
CA LYS A 117 36.44 -9.09 -9.30
C LYS A 117 36.09 -7.75 -9.95
N THR A 118 34.87 -7.27 -9.80
CA THR A 118 34.58 -5.84 -9.96
C THR A 118 35.26 -5.17 -8.79
N GLN A 119 36.45 -4.66 -9.06
CA GLN A 119 37.09 -3.63 -8.27
C GLN A 119 36.04 -2.59 -7.88
N ASP A 120 35.73 -2.49 -6.59
CA ASP A 120 35.19 -1.29 -5.94
C ASP A 120 33.92 -0.68 -6.56
N GLY A 121 32.82 -1.44 -6.58
CA GLY A 121 31.51 -0.94 -6.97
C GLY A 121 30.48 -1.12 -5.86
N LEU A 122 30.24 -0.08 -5.05
CA LEU A 122 29.08 -0.01 -4.14
C LEU A 122 27.80 -0.31 -4.92
N GLN A 123 27.24 -1.50 -4.74
CA GLN A 123 25.96 -1.87 -5.32
C GLN A 123 24.85 -1.29 -4.44
N ARG A 124 24.42 -0.08 -4.80
CA ARG A 124 23.32 0.64 -4.16
C ARG A 124 21.99 -0.06 -4.43
N ASN A 125 20.97 0.26 -3.65
CA ASN A 125 19.62 -0.31 -3.73
C ASN A 125 18.79 0.15 -4.95
N ALA A 126 19.35 0.84 -5.95
CA ALA A 126 18.61 1.31 -7.12
C ALA A 126 18.80 0.37 -8.32
N VAL A 127 17.75 0.22 -9.15
CA VAL A 127 17.86 -0.50 -10.43
C VAL A 127 18.89 0.16 -11.35
N ARG A 128 19.77 -0.66 -11.93
CA ARG A 128 20.82 -0.18 -12.85
C ARG A 128 20.37 -0.25 -14.31
N GLN A 129 19.50 -1.21 -14.62
CA GLN A 129 19.00 -1.52 -15.95
C GLN A 129 18.19 -0.34 -16.50
N SER A 130 18.57 0.17 -17.67
CA SER A 130 17.92 1.33 -18.29
C SER A 130 16.45 1.09 -18.65
N TYR A 131 16.08 -0.14 -19.02
CA TYR A 131 14.71 -0.49 -19.39
C TYR A 131 13.73 -0.46 -18.20
N LEU A 132 14.25 -0.58 -16.97
CA LEU A 132 13.49 -0.44 -15.72
C LEU A 132 13.35 1.02 -15.26
N LYS A 133 13.98 1.97 -15.94
CA LYS A 133 13.91 3.39 -15.59
C LYS A 133 12.75 4.05 -16.31
N TRP A 134 12.08 4.96 -15.62
CA TRP A 134 11.08 5.84 -16.22
C TRP A 134 11.75 6.86 -17.15
N PRO A 135 11.36 6.92 -18.44
CA PRO A 135 11.92 7.87 -19.38
C PRO A 135 11.77 9.32 -18.89
N ARG A 136 12.87 10.08 -18.93
CA ARG A 136 12.93 11.49 -18.48
C ARG A 136 12.46 11.69 -17.04
N ALA A 137 12.57 10.67 -16.19
CA ALA A 137 12.07 10.67 -14.81
C ALA A 137 10.56 11.00 -14.67
N ARG A 138 9.79 10.87 -15.77
CA ARG A 138 8.34 11.09 -15.76
C ARG A 138 7.62 9.77 -15.48
N ILE A 139 6.82 9.75 -14.42
CA ILE A 139 5.98 8.61 -14.02
C ILE A 139 4.52 8.99 -14.24
N PRO A 140 3.88 8.52 -15.32
CA PRO A 140 2.45 8.72 -15.51
C PRO A 140 1.67 7.91 -14.48
N TYR A 141 0.62 8.49 -13.90
CA TYR A 141 -0.21 7.79 -12.93
C TYR A 141 -1.71 8.04 -13.09
N THR A 142 -2.48 7.09 -12.58
CA THR A 142 -3.91 7.21 -12.28
C THR A 142 -4.16 6.81 -10.83
N VAL A 143 -5.29 7.24 -10.27
CA VAL A 143 -5.71 6.95 -8.90
C VAL A 143 -7.08 6.31 -8.94
N SER A 144 -7.28 5.23 -8.19
CA SER A 144 -8.55 4.55 -8.07
C SER A 144 -9.66 5.49 -7.59
N SER A 145 -10.86 5.32 -8.16
CA SER A 145 -12.11 5.91 -7.67
C SER A 145 -12.43 5.52 -6.22
N GLN A 146 -11.87 4.41 -5.73
CA GLN A 146 -12.11 3.88 -4.39
C GLN A 146 -11.54 4.78 -3.28
N TYR A 147 -10.57 5.65 -3.58
CA TYR A 147 -10.00 6.54 -2.57
C TYR A 147 -10.96 7.68 -2.20
N THR A 148 -11.13 7.89 -0.90
CA THR A 148 -11.84 9.06 -0.37
C THR A 148 -11.04 10.34 -0.65
N SER A 149 -11.67 11.50 -0.43
CA SER A 149 -10.97 12.79 -0.51
C SER A 149 -9.75 12.87 0.41
N TYR A 150 -9.78 12.17 1.55
CA TYR A 150 -8.66 12.11 2.48
C TYR A 150 -7.53 11.20 1.98
N GLY A 151 -7.85 10.01 1.47
CA GLY A 151 -6.84 9.14 0.86
C GLY A 151 -6.14 9.81 -0.33
N ARG A 152 -6.92 10.50 -1.17
CA ARG A 152 -6.39 11.26 -2.31
C ARG A 152 -5.51 12.43 -1.90
N GLU A 153 -5.85 13.13 -0.81
CA GLU A 153 -4.99 14.17 -0.23
C GLU A 153 -3.63 13.60 0.21
N ARG A 154 -3.61 12.44 0.85
CA ARG A 154 -2.36 11.79 1.30
C ARG A 154 -1.48 11.35 0.13
N ILE A 155 -2.10 10.81 -0.94
CA ILE A 155 -1.38 10.48 -2.18
C ILE A 155 -0.82 11.76 -2.84
N ALA A 156 -1.62 12.83 -2.90
CA ALA A 156 -1.18 14.12 -3.44
C ALA A 156 -0.01 14.72 -2.64
N GLU A 157 -0.02 14.59 -1.31
CA GLU A 157 1.08 15.02 -0.45
C GLU A 157 2.37 14.27 -0.75
N ALA A 158 2.32 12.94 -0.90
CA ALA A 158 3.49 12.14 -1.23
C ALA A 158 4.07 12.53 -2.61
N ILE A 159 3.21 12.77 -3.60
CA ILE A 159 3.63 13.24 -4.93
C ILE A 159 4.26 14.63 -4.87
N ASP A 160 3.66 15.56 -4.14
CA ASP A 160 4.17 16.93 -3.95
C ASP A 160 5.53 16.91 -3.23
N GLU A 161 5.74 15.99 -2.30
CA GLU A 161 7.05 15.78 -1.66
C GLU A 161 8.14 15.35 -2.66
N TYR A 162 7.83 14.44 -3.59
CA TYR A 162 8.74 14.08 -4.69
C TYR A 162 9.10 15.29 -5.55
N HIS A 163 8.10 16.09 -5.95
CA HIS A 163 8.32 17.29 -6.77
C HIS A 163 9.18 18.35 -6.06
N LYS A 164 9.07 18.46 -4.74
CA LYS A 164 9.87 19.39 -3.93
C LYS A 164 11.30 18.94 -3.71
N LYS A 165 11.54 17.63 -3.60
CA LYS A 165 12.83 17.07 -3.16
C LYS A 165 13.65 16.41 -4.27
N THR A 166 13.05 16.14 -5.42
CA THR A 166 13.67 15.35 -6.50
C THR A 166 13.32 15.92 -7.87
N CYS A 167 13.96 15.38 -8.92
CA CYS A 167 13.58 15.63 -10.31
C CYS A 167 12.55 14.61 -10.86
N VAL A 168 12.02 13.71 -10.02
CA VAL A 168 11.02 12.73 -10.45
C VAL A 168 9.67 13.43 -10.60
N GLU A 169 9.09 13.31 -11.79
CA GLU A 169 7.83 13.94 -12.13
C GLU A 169 6.71 12.91 -12.19
N TRP A 170 5.98 12.77 -11.09
CA TRP A 170 4.67 12.15 -11.10
C TRP A 170 3.67 13.03 -11.84
N THR A 171 3.12 12.53 -12.94
CA THR A 171 2.19 13.31 -13.79
C THR A 171 0.90 12.55 -14.06
N PRO A 172 -0.25 13.24 -14.19
CA PRO A 172 -1.48 12.59 -14.62
C PRO A 172 -1.28 11.85 -15.95
N LYS A 173 -1.80 10.63 -16.04
CA LYS A 173 -1.74 9.81 -17.25
C LYS A 173 -2.40 10.53 -18.43
N ALA A 174 -1.69 10.62 -19.54
CA ALA A 174 -2.20 11.06 -20.83
C ALA A 174 -2.75 9.87 -21.66
N ALA A 175 -3.53 10.17 -22.69
CA ALA A 175 -4.13 9.14 -23.55
C ALA A 175 -3.09 8.24 -24.24
N ASN A 176 -1.92 8.78 -24.57
CA ASN A 176 -0.82 8.08 -25.24
C ASN A 176 0.18 7.42 -24.27
N ASP A 177 -0.01 7.54 -22.96
CA ASP A 177 0.82 6.83 -21.98
C ASP A 177 0.42 5.35 -21.98
N ILE A 178 1.35 4.50 -22.45
CA ILE A 178 1.22 3.04 -22.48
C ILE A 178 1.68 2.44 -21.15
N ASP A 179 2.84 2.90 -20.66
CA ASP A 179 3.42 2.50 -19.38
C ASP A 179 3.01 3.52 -18.30
N TYR A 180 2.32 3.08 -17.26
CA TYR A 180 1.85 3.96 -16.19
C TYR A 180 1.55 3.21 -14.90
N VAL A 181 1.59 3.94 -13.79
CA VAL A 181 1.21 3.44 -12.47
C VAL A 181 -0.29 3.63 -12.26
N HIS A 182 -0.95 2.62 -11.73
CA HIS A 182 -2.30 2.74 -11.20
C HIS A 182 -2.25 2.55 -9.68
N ILE A 183 -2.56 3.62 -8.95
CA ILE A 183 -2.59 3.62 -7.48
C ILE A 183 -3.98 3.19 -7.04
N LEU A 184 -4.07 2.09 -6.28
CA LEU A 184 -5.34 1.49 -5.85
C LEU A 184 -5.25 0.90 -4.43
N PRO A 185 -6.36 0.84 -3.68
CA PRO A 185 -6.35 0.26 -2.34
C PRO A 185 -6.56 -1.26 -2.40
N ASP A 186 -5.58 -2.00 -2.93
CA ASP A 186 -5.64 -3.47 -2.92
C ASP A 186 -5.24 -4.03 -1.54
N ASP A 187 -5.10 -5.35 -1.41
CA ASP A 187 -4.76 -6.01 -0.15
C ASP A 187 -3.27 -5.83 0.20
N GLY A 188 -3.02 -4.95 1.18
CA GLY A 188 -1.71 -4.63 1.73
C GLY A 188 -0.94 -3.57 0.91
N CYS A 189 0.31 -3.34 1.32
CA CYS A 189 1.17 -2.31 0.73
C CYS A 189 2.13 -2.99 -0.24
N TYR A 190 2.15 -2.58 -1.51
CA TYR A 190 3.09 -3.16 -2.46
C TYR A 190 3.26 -2.37 -3.75
N SER A 191 4.36 -2.62 -4.46
CA SER A 191 4.51 -2.23 -5.86
C SER A 191 5.61 -3.03 -6.58
N LEU A 192 5.68 -2.88 -7.90
CA LEU A 192 6.82 -3.37 -8.70
C LEU A 192 7.99 -2.37 -8.60
N VAL A 193 9.22 -2.86 -8.78
CA VAL A 193 10.42 -2.01 -8.77
C VAL A 193 10.67 -1.42 -10.17
N GLY A 194 10.58 -0.09 -10.27
CA GLY A 194 10.79 0.65 -11.52
C GLY A 194 9.67 0.49 -12.54
N LYS A 195 9.98 0.78 -13.81
CA LYS A 195 9.07 0.66 -14.96
C LYS A 195 9.12 -0.74 -15.55
N VAL A 196 8.07 -1.53 -15.32
CA VAL A 196 7.98 -2.91 -15.86
C VAL A 196 7.22 -3.00 -17.17
N GLY A 197 6.42 -1.98 -17.49
CA GLY A 197 5.64 -1.87 -18.73
C GLY A 197 4.13 -2.03 -18.52
N GLY A 198 3.34 -1.39 -19.37
CA GLY A 198 1.88 -1.37 -19.28
C GLY A 198 1.34 -0.67 -18.03
N LYS A 199 0.08 -0.97 -17.68
CA LYS A 199 -0.53 -0.60 -16.39
C LYS A 199 0.09 -1.45 -15.28
N GLN A 200 0.80 -0.83 -14.35
CA GLN A 200 1.36 -1.51 -13.17
C GLN A 200 0.75 -0.99 -11.86
N PRO A 201 0.40 -1.88 -10.91
CA PRO A 201 -0.22 -1.48 -9.64
C PRO A 201 0.79 -0.90 -8.65
N VAL A 202 0.33 0.09 -7.89
CA VAL A 202 0.87 0.46 -6.57
C VAL A 202 -0.28 0.35 -5.59
N SER A 203 -0.21 -0.60 -4.67
CA SER A 203 -1.25 -0.77 -3.67
C SER A 203 -0.98 0.07 -2.43
N LEU A 204 -1.91 0.96 -2.12
CA LEU A 204 -1.97 1.65 -0.83
C LEU A 204 -3.30 1.29 -0.15
N GLY A 205 -3.35 0.08 0.39
CA GLY A 205 -4.46 -0.45 1.20
C GLY A 205 -4.45 0.06 2.65
N GLU A 206 -5.11 -0.69 3.53
CA GLU A 206 -5.18 -0.36 4.96
C GLU A 206 -3.78 -0.37 5.58
N GLY A 207 -3.45 0.64 6.40
CA GLY A 207 -2.12 0.79 7.00
C GLY A 207 -1.05 1.34 6.06
N CYS A 208 -1.32 1.52 4.77
CA CYS A 208 -0.29 1.89 3.78
C CYS A 208 -0.11 3.39 3.56
N MET A 209 -1.00 4.23 4.09
CA MET A 209 -1.00 5.67 3.78
C MET A 209 0.19 6.44 4.36
N THR A 210 1.01 5.81 5.19
CA THR A 210 2.29 6.33 5.69
C THR A 210 3.49 5.83 4.89
N ILE A 211 3.30 4.84 4.02
CA ILE A 211 4.37 4.18 3.26
C ILE A 211 4.49 4.85 1.89
N GLY A 212 5.72 5.26 1.55
CA GLY A 212 6.00 5.99 0.31
C GLY A 212 5.92 5.11 -0.95
N ILE A 213 5.72 5.73 -2.11
CA ILE A 213 5.56 5.06 -3.42
C ILE A 213 6.94 4.67 -4.03
N VAL A 214 7.89 4.29 -3.19
CA VAL A 214 9.33 4.31 -3.49
C VAL A 214 9.77 3.25 -4.50
N HIS A 215 9.25 2.01 -4.41
CA HIS A 215 9.73 0.94 -5.31
C HIS A 215 9.42 1.23 -6.77
N SER A 216 8.26 1.81 -7.07
CA SER A 216 7.87 2.17 -8.43
C SER A 216 8.86 3.13 -9.11
N VAL A 217 9.61 3.94 -8.34
CA VAL A 217 10.68 4.82 -8.85
C VAL A 217 11.92 4.02 -9.25
N GLY A 218 12.15 2.85 -8.65
CA GLY A 218 13.24 1.93 -8.99
C GLY A 218 14.18 1.59 -7.84
N PHE A 219 13.72 1.67 -6.59
CA PHE A 219 14.54 1.36 -5.42
C PHE A 219 14.06 0.09 -4.71
N PHE A 220 15.02 -0.73 -4.28
CA PHE A 220 14.85 -1.80 -3.31
C PHE A 220 15.04 -1.25 -1.89
N HIS A 221 14.82 -2.10 -0.90
CA HIS A 221 15.06 -1.70 0.47
C HIS A 221 16.54 -1.45 0.78
N GLU A 222 16.78 -0.50 1.68
CA GLU A 222 18.13 -0.08 2.05
C GLU A 222 18.91 -1.17 2.78
N GLN A 223 18.24 -1.96 3.65
CA GLN A 223 18.86 -3.07 4.34
C GLN A 223 19.33 -4.19 3.39
N SER A 224 18.95 -4.16 2.13
CA SER A 224 19.37 -5.17 1.14
C SER A 224 20.62 -4.76 0.35
N ARG A 225 21.23 -3.61 0.67
CA ARG A 225 22.52 -3.20 0.07
C ARG A 225 23.62 -4.21 0.33
N THR A 226 24.59 -4.27 -0.58
CA THR A 226 25.73 -5.19 -0.48
C THR A 226 26.68 -4.89 0.68
N ASP A 227 26.68 -3.64 1.16
CA ASP A 227 27.50 -3.17 2.28
C ASP A 227 26.70 -3.06 3.59
N ARG A 228 25.47 -3.61 3.66
CA ARG A 228 24.63 -3.50 4.86
C ARG A 228 25.32 -4.01 6.14
N ASP A 229 26.16 -5.04 6.01
CA ASP A 229 26.75 -5.73 7.16
C ASP A 229 27.82 -4.84 7.85
N ASP A 230 28.22 -3.73 7.22
CA ASP A 230 29.03 -2.67 7.85
C ASP A 230 28.21 -1.73 8.75
N TYR A 231 26.87 -1.74 8.64
CA TYR A 231 25.97 -0.80 9.31
C TYR A 231 24.94 -1.47 10.22
N VAL A 232 24.51 -2.68 9.90
CA VAL A 232 23.47 -3.41 10.64
C VAL A 232 23.84 -4.87 10.85
N ASN A 233 23.37 -5.44 11.96
CA ASN A 233 23.48 -6.87 12.24
C ASN A 233 22.11 -7.52 12.06
N ILE A 234 22.00 -8.48 11.13
CA ILE A 234 20.79 -9.29 11.00
C ILE A 234 20.81 -10.40 12.04
N LEU A 235 19.89 -10.34 13.00
CA LEU A 235 19.74 -11.36 14.04
C LEU A 235 18.97 -12.57 13.48
N TRP A 236 19.66 -13.42 12.73
CA TRP A 236 19.05 -14.59 12.07
C TRP A 236 18.34 -15.56 13.03
N THR A 237 18.75 -15.61 14.31
CA THR A 237 18.19 -16.48 15.33
C THR A 237 16.74 -16.17 15.68
N ILE A 238 16.29 -14.91 15.50
CA ILE A 238 14.91 -14.50 15.78
C ILE A 238 14.03 -14.49 14.53
N LEU A 239 14.63 -14.64 13.34
CA LEU A 239 13.91 -14.62 12.05
C LEU A 239 13.49 -16.01 11.56
N THR A 240 14.15 -17.08 12.03
CA THR A 240 13.94 -18.47 11.57
C THR A 240 12.75 -19.20 12.22
N GLN A 241 11.88 -18.49 12.94
CA GLN A 241 10.71 -19.05 13.63
C GLN A 241 9.35 -18.68 13.02
N LEU A 242 9.32 -18.15 11.80
CA LEU A 242 8.08 -17.82 11.07
C LEU A 242 7.82 -18.78 9.90
#